data_AF-A0A5C7ZHL8-F1
#
_entry.id   AF-A0A5C7ZHL8-F1
#
_cell.length_a   1.000
_cell.length_b   1.000
_cell.length_c   1.000
_cell.angle_alpha   90.00
_cell.angle_beta   90.00
_cell.angle_gamma   90.00
#
_symmetry.space_group_name_H-M   'P 1'
#
loop_
_entity.id
_entity.type
_entity.pdbx_description
1 polymer ?
#
loop_
_entity_poly.entity_id
_entity_poly.type
_entity_poly.pdbx_seq_one_letter_code
_entity_poly.pdbx_strand_id
1 'polypeptide(L)'
;MATPEWNPFQHSSDVIVVGTGPGGATIGQRLAAAGRRVLFCELGGDDTGRPLLGAYPEVAERRSGAALSAADGELLRRSGRAAETMIDAAHPRRRQSVPFIGSGLGGSTALYGMVMERLLPRDFESGDPPADASGTSAVVRWPISYAELAPYYSAAETLYRVRGELDPLAGWHAAAPAEA
;
A
#
# COMPACT_ATOMS: atom_id res chain seq x y z
N MET A 1 42.32 -25.73 7.59
CA MET A 1 41.39 -24.62 7.91
C MET A 1 40.14 -24.83 7.06
N ALA A 2 38.98 -25.03 7.67
CA ALA A 2 37.73 -25.14 6.93
C ALA A 2 37.35 -23.77 6.36
N THR A 3 37.00 -23.71 5.08
CA THR A 3 36.37 -22.53 4.48
C THR A 3 35.06 -22.25 5.20
N PRO A 4 34.75 -21.00 5.57
CA PRO A 4 33.47 -20.69 6.21
C PRO A 4 32.34 -21.13 5.29
N GLU A 5 31.39 -21.89 5.83
CA GLU A 5 30.16 -22.23 5.13
C GLU A 5 29.40 -20.93 4.83
N TRP A 6 29.20 -20.63 3.55
CA TRP A 6 28.50 -19.41 3.14
C TRP A 6 27.05 -19.50 3.62
N ASN A 7 26.70 -18.66 4.61
CA ASN A 7 25.33 -18.49 5.06
C ASN A 7 24.75 -17.20 4.43
N PRO A 8 23.85 -17.32 3.43
CA PRO A 8 23.24 -16.16 2.78
C PRO A 8 22.30 -15.35 3.69
N PHE A 9 22.11 -15.77 4.95
CA PHE A 9 21.31 -15.06 5.94
C PHE A 9 22.16 -14.42 7.04
N GLN A 10 23.49 -14.53 6.95
CA GLN A 10 24.40 -13.89 7.89
C GLN A 10 24.61 -12.42 7.52
N HIS A 11 23.54 -11.64 7.68
CA HIS A 11 23.51 -10.21 7.42
C HIS A 11 23.28 -9.44 8.71
N SER A 12 24.14 -8.46 8.97
CA SER A 12 23.89 -7.47 10.02
C SER A 12 23.15 -6.28 9.41
N SER A 13 21.90 -6.09 9.81
CA SER A 13 21.07 -4.92 9.48
C SER A 13 20.81 -4.10 10.74
N ASP A 14 20.62 -2.80 10.57
CA ASP A 14 20.22 -1.91 11.66
C ASP A 14 18.68 -1.87 11.76
N VAL A 15 17.99 -2.06 10.64
CA VAL A 15 16.52 -2.06 10.54
C VAL A 15 16.06 -3.16 9.58
N ILE A 16 14.95 -3.81 9.92
CA ILE A 16 14.23 -4.76 9.04
C ILE A 16 12.89 -4.14 8.67
N VAL A 17 12.58 -4.11 7.38
CA VAL A 17 11.30 -3.66 6.83
C VAL A 17 10.60 -4.85 6.20
N VAL A 18 9.40 -5.18 6.69
CA VAL A 18 8.56 -6.25 6.13
C VAL A 18 7.57 -5.65 5.16
N GLY A 19 7.70 -6.02 3.89
CA GLY A 19 6.94 -5.51 2.76
C GLY A 19 7.70 -4.42 2.00
N THR A 20 7.74 -4.57 0.67
CA THR A 20 8.41 -3.64 -0.26
C THR A 20 7.41 -2.76 -1.05
N GLY A 21 6.19 -2.64 -0.53
CA GLY A 21 5.18 -1.70 -1.02
C GLY A 21 5.50 -0.22 -0.72
N PRO A 22 4.59 0.72 -1.02
CA PRO A 22 4.87 2.16 -0.94
C PRO A 22 5.33 2.64 0.44
N GLY A 23 4.71 2.13 1.51
CA GLY A 23 5.09 2.47 2.88
C GLY A 23 6.48 1.96 3.23
N GLY A 24 6.73 0.67 3.00
CA GLY A 24 8.01 0.01 3.29
C GLY A 24 9.16 0.58 2.47
N ALA A 25 8.96 0.71 1.15
CA ALA A 25 9.95 1.30 0.26
C ALA A 25 10.28 2.75 0.64
N THR A 26 9.29 3.56 1.02
CA THR A 26 9.53 4.95 1.43
C THR A 26 10.33 5.05 2.71
N ILE A 27 9.94 4.32 3.76
CA ILE A 27 10.68 4.37 5.03
C ILE A 27 12.10 3.82 4.84
N GLY A 28 12.25 2.71 4.11
CA GLY A 28 13.55 2.13 3.85
C GLY A 28 14.44 3.01 2.97
N GLN A 29 13.89 3.72 1.98
CA GLN A 29 14.61 4.72 1.19
C GLN A 29 15.14 5.85 2.08
N ARG A 30 14.32 6.37 2.99
CA ARG A 30 14.71 7.44 3.92
C ARG A 30 15.78 6.97 4.91
N LEU A 31 15.62 5.78 5.47
CA LEU A 31 16.58 5.20 6.42
C LEU A 31 17.92 4.88 5.74
N ALA A 32 17.90 4.32 4.54
CA ALA A 32 19.10 4.05 3.76
C ALA A 32 19.83 5.35 3.38
N ALA A 33 19.11 6.39 2.95
CA ALA A 33 19.68 7.72 2.69
C ALA A 33 20.30 8.35 3.95
N ALA A 34 19.80 8.00 5.13
CA ALA A 34 20.38 8.39 6.42
C ALA A 34 21.54 7.47 6.87
N GLY A 35 22.03 6.57 6.00
CA GLY A 35 23.18 5.70 6.25
C GLY A 35 22.88 4.43 7.03
N ARG A 36 21.61 4.05 7.22
CA ARG A 36 21.23 2.79 7.88
C ARG A 36 21.31 1.60 6.92
N ARG A 37 21.73 0.44 7.43
CA ARG A 37 21.63 -0.83 6.71
C ARG A 37 20.23 -1.40 6.88
N VAL A 38 19.44 -1.33 5.83
CA VAL A 38 18.04 -1.76 5.83
C VAL A 38 17.92 -3.09 5.11
N LEU A 39 17.36 -4.09 5.78
CA LEU A 39 16.96 -5.37 5.17
C LEU A 39 15.47 -5.29 4.83
N PHE A 40 15.12 -5.59 3.58
CA PHE A 40 13.74 -5.74 3.16
C PHE A 40 13.36 -7.22 3.07
N CYS A 41 12.18 -7.57 3.58
CA CYS A 41 11.59 -8.89 3.44
C CYS A 41 10.28 -8.76 2.67
N GLU A 42 10.17 -9.39 1.51
CA GLU A 42 8.96 -9.40 0.67
C GLU A 42 8.39 -10.81 0.58
N LEU A 43 7.07 -10.94 0.61
CA LEU A 43 6.38 -12.23 0.53
C LEU A 43 6.30 -12.73 -0.92
N GLY A 44 6.04 -11.82 -1.87
CA GLY A 44 5.88 -12.17 -3.27
C GLY A 44 7.22 -12.34 -4.02
N GLY A 45 7.10 -12.65 -5.31
CA GLY A 45 8.23 -12.90 -6.20
C GLY A 45 9.00 -11.63 -6.61
N ASP A 46 10.15 -11.86 -7.25
CA ASP A 46 11.13 -10.86 -7.68
C ASP A 46 11.03 -10.51 -9.18
N ASP A 47 9.82 -10.56 -9.76
CA ASP A 47 9.51 -10.36 -11.21
C ASP A 47 9.94 -9.00 -11.82
N THR A 48 10.79 -8.24 -11.13
CA THR A 48 11.49 -6.98 -11.48
C THR A 48 12.07 -6.88 -12.89
N GLY A 49 12.25 -7.99 -13.60
CA GLY A 49 12.78 -8.00 -14.96
C GLY A 49 11.73 -7.89 -16.07
N ARG A 50 10.43 -8.02 -15.77
CA ARG A 50 9.39 -8.09 -16.80
C ARG A 50 8.22 -7.18 -16.44
N PRO A 51 7.97 -6.08 -17.19
CA PRO A 51 6.69 -5.40 -17.07
C PRO A 51 5.59 -6.43 -17.29
N LEU A 52 4.59 -6.45 -16.40
CA LEU A 52 3.39 -7.26 -16.57
C LEU A 52 2.67 -6.77 -17.83
N LEU A 53 2.96 -7.41 -18.96
CA LEU A 53 2.29 -7.18 -20.23
C LEU A 53 1.07 -8.10 -20.30
N GLY A 54 -0.11 -7.51 -20.43
CA GLY A 54 -1.36 -8.26 -20.52
C GLY A 54 -2.50 -7.61 -19.75
N ALA A 55 -3.63 -8.31 -19.67
CA ALA A 55 -4.75 -7.93 -18.83
C ALA A 55 -4.59 -8.49 -17.41
N TYR A 56 -5.22 -7.86 -16.42
CA TYR A 56 -5.30 -8.45 -15.08
C TYR A 56 -6.01 -9.82 -15.15
N PRO A 57 -5.60 -10.81 -14.33
CA PRO A 57 -6.26 -12.11 -14.26
C PRO A 57 -7.80 -12.00 -14.08
N GLU A 58 -8.26 -10.99 -13.35
CA GLU A 58 -9.67 -10.72 -13.08
C GLU A 58 -10.47 -10.24 -14.29
N VAL A 59 -9.80 -9.71 -15.32
CA VAL A 59 -10.46 -9.30 -16.57
C VAL A 59 -10.78 -10.52 -17.44
N ALA A 60 -9.91 -11.53 -17.42
CA ALA A 60 -10.10 -12.75 -18.19
C ALA A 60 -11.18 -13.65 -17.57
N GLU A 61 -11.30 -13.67 -16.24
CA GLU A 61 -12.28 -14.50 -15.54
C GLU A 61 -13.02 -13.75 -14.43
N ARG A 62 -14.34 -13.61 -14.58
CA ARG A 62 -15.20 -13.05 -13.54
C ARG A 62 -15.43 -14.07 -12.42
N ARG A 63 -14.69 -13.94 -11.32
CA ARG A 63 -14.79 -14.85 -10.16
C ARG A 63 -15.77 -14.30 -9.13
N SER A 64 -17.01 -14.79 -9.17
CA SER A 64 -18.04 -14.43 -8.19
C SER A 64 -18.06 -15.44 -7.02
N GLY A 65 -17.25 -15.19 -5.99
CA GLY A 65 -17.33 -15.93 -4.71
C GLY A 65 -16.88 -17.40 -4.74
N ALA A 66 -16.25 -17.85 -5.83
CA ALA A 66 -15.64 -19.17 -5.92
C ALA A 66 -14.30 -19.18 -5.17
N ALA A 67 -13.97 -20.30 -4.52
CA ALA A 67 -12.65 -20.54 -3.96
C ALA A 67 -11.60 -20.61 -5.09
N LEU A 68 -10.40 -20.10 -4.83
CA LEU A 68 -9.29 -20.20 -5.78
C LEU A 68 -8.88 -21.66 -5.96
N SER A 69 -8.80 -22.11 -7.21
CA SER A 69 -8.07 -23.33 -7.53
C SER A 69 -6.56 -23.11 -7.36
N ALA A 70 -5.78 -24.20 -7.36
CA ALA A 70 -4.31 -24.10 -7.32
C ALA A 70 -3.76 -23.31 -8.53
N ALA A 71 -4.34 -23.52 -9.72
CA ALA A 71 -3.97 -22.80 -10.93
C ALA A 71 -4.28 -21.30 -10.82
N ASP A 72 -5.42 -20.95 -10.20
CA ASP A 72 -5.80 -19.57 -9.95
C ASP A 72 -4.82 -18.86 -9.02
N GLY A 73 -4.42 -19.53 -7.94
CA GLY A 73 -3.45 -18.98 -7.00
C GLY A 73 -2.08 -18.77 -7.65
N GLU A 74 -1.66 -19.70 -8.50
CA GLU A 74 -0.40 -19.57 -9.24
C GLU A 74 -0.43 -18.42 -10.25
N LEU A 75 -1.52 -18.29 -11.01
CA LEU A 75 -1.72 -17.19 -11.94
C LEU A 75 -1.65 -15.84 -11.20
N LEU A 76 -2.31 -15.73 -10.04
CA LEU A 76 -2.27 -14.52 -9.22
C LEU A 76 -0.84 -14.22 -8.74
N ARG A 77 -0.12 -15.17 -8.14
CA ARG A 77 1.25 -14.94 -7.66
C ARG A 77 2.20 -14.48 -8.76
N ARG A 78 2.15 -15.13 -9.93
CA ARG A 78 2.94 -14.76 -11.12
C ARG A 78 2.56 -13.41 -11.73
N SER A 79 1.40 -12.86 -11.35
CA SER A 79 0.96 -11.52 -11.73
C SER A 79 1.24 -10.47 -10.64
N GLY A 80 2.05 -10.81 -9.64
CA GLY A 80 2.35 -9.93 -8.52
C GLY A 80 1.15 -9.71 -7.59
N ARG A 81 0.24 -10.68 -7.48
CA ARG A 81 -0.99 -10.58 -6.67
C ARG A 81 -0.96 -11.50 -5.46
N ALA A 82 -1.52 -11.01 -4.37
CA ALA A 82 -1.89 -11.86 -3.25
C ALA A 82 -2.90 -12.92 -3.73
N ALA A 83 -2.67 -14.17 -3.36
CA ALA A 83 -3.49 -15.32 -3.72
C ALA A 83 -4.22 -15.94 -2.51
N GLU A 84 -4.29 -15.20 -1.41
CA GLU A 84 -4.92 -15.64 -0.17
C GLU A 84 -6.40 -15.25 -0.16
N THR A 85 -7.26 -16.21 0.19
CA THR A 85 -8.69 -15.95 0.41
C THR A 85 -8.88 -15.39 1.81
N MET A 86 -9.36 -14.15 1.90
CA MET A 86 -9.79 -13.56 3.16
C MET A 86 -11.23 -13.99 3.48
N ILE A 87 -11.46 -14.38 4.73
CA ILE A 87 -12.77 -14.77 5.25
C ILE A 87 -13.20 -13.70 6.25
N ASP A 88 -14.25 -12.95 5.90
CA ASP A 88 -14.92 -12.05 6.83
C ASP A 88 -15.81 -12.89 7.76
N ALA A 89 -15.39 -12.96 9.03
CA ALA A 89 -16.08 -13.64 10.11
C ALA A 89 -16.94 -12.69 10.97
N ALA A 90 -16.96 -11.38 10.68
CA ALA A 90 -17.74 -10.41 11.45
C ALA A 90 -19.25 -10.51 11.19
N HIS A 91 -19.65 -11.08 10.05
CA HIS A 91 -21.05 -11.25 9.67
C HIS A 91 -21.55 -12.70 9.91
N PRO A 92 -22.85 -12.90 10.25
CA PRO A 92 -23.44 -14.23 10.42
C PRO A 92 -23.29 -15.14 9.20
N ARG A 93 -23.29 -14.53 8.01
CA ARG A 93 -22.90 -15.21 6.76
C ARG A 93 -21.44 -14.88 6.49
N ARG A 94 -20.57 -15.88 6.63
CA ARG A 94 -19.15 -15.77 6.26
C ARG A 94 -19.04 -15.34 4.80
N ARG A 95 -18.39 -14.21 4.55
CA ARG A 95 -18.08 -13.76 3.19
C ARG A 95 -16.63 -14.12 2.89
N GLN A 96 -16.39 -14.61 1.68
CA GLN A 96 -15.06 -14.90 1.19
C GLN A 96 -14.74 -13.94 0.06
N SER A 97 -13.52 -13.44 0.04
CA SER A 97 -13.02 -12.59 -1.04
C SER A 97 -11.53 -12.80 -1.23
N VAL A 98 -11.07 -12.64 -2.47
CA VAL A 98 -9.66 -12.54 -2.79
C VAL A 98 -9.39 -11.06 -3.01
N PRO A 99 -8.62 -10.40 -2.13
CA PRO A 99 -8.44 -8.96 -2.23
C PRO A 99 -7.57 -8.59 -3.43
N PHE A 100 -7.84 -7.43 -4.02
CA PHE A 100 -7.00 -6.84 -5.05
C PHE A 100 -5.78 -6.17 -4.42
N ILE A 101 -4.85 -6.99 -3.92
CA ILE A 101 -3.62 -6.54 -3.25
C ILE A 101 -2.41 -7.06 -4.03
N GLY A 102 -1.41 -6.20 -4.21
CA GLY A 102 -0.15 -6.59 -4.80
C GLY A 102 0.75 -7.31 -3.80
N SER A 103 1.42 -8.37 -4.25
CA SER A 103 2.39 -9.15 -3.49
C SER A 103 3.61 -9.40 -4.37
N GLY A 104 4.78 -8.95 -3.90
CA GLY A 104 6.00 -8.86 -4.70
C GLY A 104 6.60 -7.47 -4.64
N LEU A 105 7.71 -7.27 -5.35
CA LEU A 105 8.44 -6.00 -5.31
C LEU A 105 7.55 -4.84 -5.78
N GLY A 106 7.46 -3.80 -4.95
CA GLY A 106 6.56 -2.66 -5.15
C GLY A 106 5.13 -2.89 -4.62
N GLY A 107 4.75 -4.10 -4.23
CA GLY A 107 3.43 -4.42 -3.67
C GLY A 107 2.28 -3.87 -4.52
N SER A 108 1.24 -3.33 -3.87
CA SER A 108 0.09 -2.76 -4.59
C SER A 108 0.43 -1.58 -5.51
N THR A 109 1.56 -0.88 -5.33
CA THR A 109 1.96 0.19 -6.26
C THR A 109 2.41 -0.31 -7.63
N ALA A 110 2.69 -1.62 -7.79
CA ALA A 110 2.89 -2.20 -9.12
C ALA A 110 1.59 -2.33 -9.94
N LEU A 111 0.43 -2.17 -9.30
CA LEU A 111 -0.89 -2.50 -9.87
C LEU A 111 -1.94 -1.38 -9.75
N TYR A 112 -1.69 -0.39 -8.89
CA TYR A 112 -2.63 0.69 -8.62
C TYR A 112 -2.82 1.62 -9.82
N GLY A 113 -3.89 2.42 -9.77
CA GLY A 113 -4.20 3.42 -10.80
C GLY A 113 -3.34 4.68 -10.78
N MET A 114 -2.26 4.72 -9.99
CA MET A 114 -1.39 5.90 -9.85
C MET A 114 -2.09 7.17 -9.32
N VAL A 115 -3.23 7.02 -8.63
CA VAL A 115 -3.93 8.11 -7.96
C VAL A 115 -3.34 8.31 -6.56
N MET A 116 -2.83 9.51 -6.29
CA MET A 116 -2.19 9.88 -5.02
C MET A 116 -2.78 11.20 -4.52
N GLU A 117 -4.01 11.14 -4.03
CA GLU A 117 -4.73 12.30 -3.48
C GLU A 117 -4.35 12.56 -2.02
N ARG A 118 -4.48 13.83 -1.61
CA ARG A 118 -4.43 14.19 -0.18
C ARG A 118 -5.80 13.96 0.45
N LEU A 119 -5.81 13.53 1.70
CA LEU A 119 -6.99 13.70 2.54
C LEU A 119 -7.31 15.19 2.72
N LEU A 120 -8.59 15.52 2.89
CA LEU A 120 -9.05 16.88 3.17
C LEU A 120 -8.86 17.22 4.65
N PRO A 121 -8.74 18.50 5.03
CA PRO A 121 -8.67 18.91 6.43
C PRO A 121 -9.82 18.34 7.29
N ARG A 122 -11.04 18.30 6.74
CA ARG A 122 -12.23 17.76 7.40
C ARG A 122 -12.14 16.26 7.69
N ASP A 123 -11.33 15.50 6.98
CA ASP A 123 -11.16 14.05 7.23
C ASP A 123 -10.40 13.78 8.54
N PHE A 124 -9.69 14.79 9.07
CA PHE A 124 -9.02 14.75 10.37
C PHE A 124 -9.93 15.25 11.51
N GLU A 125 -11.09 15.83 11.18
CA GLU A 125 -12.07 16.33 12.12
C GLU A 125 -13.15 15.27 12.38
N SER A 126 -13.59 15.15 13.63
CA SER A 126 -14.73 14.30 13.97
C SER A 126 -16.03 14.91 13.47
N GLY A 127 -16.90 14.11 12.83
CA GLY A 127 -18.33 14.38 12.82
C GLY A 127 -19.00 13.82 14.08
N ASP A 128 -20.16 14.35 14.48
CA ASP A 128 -20.99 13.64 15.45
C ASP A 128 -21.38 12.28 14.83
N PRO A 129 -21.19 11.15 15.53
CA PRO A 129 -21.72 9.89 15.05
C PRO A 129 -23.24 10.03 14.86
N PRO A 130 -23.83 9.41 13.83
CA PRO A 130 -25.27 9.26 13.73
C PRO A 130 -25.82 8.74 15.07
N ALA A 131 -26.95 9.29 15.53
CA ALA A 131 -27.51 9.00 16.86
C ALA A 131 -27.84 7.51 17.09
N ASP A 132 -27.87 6.70 16.03
CA ASP A 132 -28.09 5.25 16.02
C ASP A 132 -26.80 4.41 15.98
N ALA A 133 -25.61 5.02 15.98
CA ALA A 133 -24.32 4.34 15.89
C ALA A 133 -23.86 3.67 17.20
N SER A 134 -24.79 3.28 18.10
CA SER A 134 -24.47 2.55 19.32
C SER A 134 -23.75 1.24 19.00
N GLY A 135 -22.45 1.17 19.32
CA GLY A 135 -21.59 0.00 19.04
C GLY A 135 -20.64 0.15 17.86
N THR A 136 -20.67 1.28 17.14
CA THR A 136 -19.69 1.55 16.08
C THR A 136 -18.52 2.31 16.69
N SER A 137 -17.27 1.89 16.46
CA SER A 137 -16.07 2.70 16.78
C SER A 137 -15.91 3.92 15.87
N ALA A 138 -16.97 4.28 15.14
CA ALA A 138 -16.99 5.40 14.20
C ALA A 138 -17.26 6.67 14.99
N VAL A 139 -16.19 7.28 15.50
CA VAL A 139 -15.59 8.50 14.94
C VAL A 139 -14.33 8.74 15.75
N VAL A 140 -13.20 8.18 15.32
CA VAL A 140 -11.92 8.44 15.96
C VAL A 140 -11.37 9.72 15.35
N ARG A 141 -11.32 10.80 16.14
CA ARG A 141 -10.49 11.96 15.78
C ARG A 141 -9.07 11.46 15.58
N TRP A 142 -8.47 11.75 14.44
CA TRP A 142 -7.08 11.40 14.22
C TRP A 142 -6.21 12.07 15.28
N PRO A 143 -5.19 11.38 15.84
CA PRO A 143 -4.29 11.97 16.84
C PRO A 143 -3.32 13.00 16.23
N ILE A 144 -3.46 13.29 14.94
CA ILE A 144 -2.70 14.25 14.15
C ILE A 144 -3.66 15.09 13.32
N SER A 145 -3.31 16.34 13.06
CA SER A 145 -4.05 17.24 12.18
C SER A 145 -3.55 17.19 10.74
N TYR A 146 -4.37 17.69 9.81
CA TYR A 146 -3.95 17.91 8.43
C TYR A 146 -2.70 18.81 8.35
N ALA A 147 -2.65 19.87 9.16
CA ALA A 147 -1.53 20.81 9.18
C ALA A 147 -0.21 20.14 9.59
N GLU A 148 -0.26 19.20 10.54
CA GLU A 148 0.90 18.39 10.91
C GLU A 148 1.34 17.43 9.79
N LEU A 149 0.38 16.89 9.02
CA LEU A 149 0.67 15.96 7.93
C LEU A 149 1.08 16.67 6.62
N ALA A 150 0.70 17.93 6.42
CA ALA A 150 0.92 18.69 5.18
C ALA A 150 2.37 18.72 4.69
N PRO A 151 3.40 18.91 5.55
CA PRO A 151 4.80 18.84 5.11
C PRO A 151 5.19 17.45 4.57
N TYR A 152 4.61 16.38 5.13
CA TYR A 152 4.88 15.01 4.70
C TYR A 152 4.17 14.69 3.38
N TYR A 153 2.98 15.25 3.13
CA TYR A 153 2.35 15.19 1.81
C TYR A 153 3.25 15.82 0.74
N SER A 154 3.74 17.05 0.97
CA SER A 154 4.63 17.72 0.00
C SER A 154 5.94 16.95 -0.24
N ALA A 155 6.50 16.34 0.82
CA ALA A 155 7.68 15.49 0.69
C ALA A 155 7.41 14.21 -0.10
N ALA A 156 6.24 13.59 0.09
CA ALA A 156 5.81 12.41 -0.66
C ALA A 156 5.55 12.75 -2.13
N GLU A 157 4.89 13.87 -2.42
CA GLU A 157 4.65 14.34 -3.79
C GLU A 157 5.95 14.54 -4.57
N THR A 158 6.94 15.13 -3.92
CA THR A 158 8.28 15.29 -4.52
C THR A 158 8.94 13.92 -4.75
N LEU A 159 8.92 13.04 -3.75
CA LEU A 159 9.54 11.71 -3.82
C LEU A 159 8.93 10.85 -4.93
N TYR A 160 7.60 10.84 -5.01
CA TYR A 160 6.85 10.04 -5.98
C TYR A 160 6.62 10.77 -7.31
N ARG A 161 7.08 12.01 -7.42
CA ARG A 161 6.93 12.87 -8.61
C ARG A 161 5.47 13.01 -9.03
N VAL A 162 4.59 13.21 -8.04
CA VAL A 162 3.16 13.42 -8.25
C VAL A 162 2.97 14.61 -9.20
N ARG A 163 2.09 14.43 -10.19
CA ARG A 163 1.69 15.47 -11.13
C ARG A 163 0.19 15.66 -11.02
N GLY A 164 -0.24 16.91 -10.95
CA GLY A 164 -1.64 17.28 -10.84
C GLY A 164 -1.79 18.80 -10.81
N GLU A 165 -3.03 19.23 -10.88
CA GLU A 165 -3.43 20.63 -10.71
C GLU A 165 -4.21 20.78 -9.40
N LEU A 166 -4.51 22.02 -9.01
CA LEU A 166 -5.43 22.27 -7.90
C LEU A 166 -6.78 21.63 -8.21
N ASP A 167 -7.37 20.96 -7.22
CA ASP A 167 -8.71 20.39 -7.35
C ASP A 167 -9.73 21.52 -7.60
N PRO A 168 -10.37 21.58 -8.79
CA PRO A 168 -11.33 22.63 -9.11
C PRO A 168 -12.59 22.57 -8.22
N LEU A 169 -12.82 21.45 -7.52
CA LEU A 169 -13.95 21.25 -6.61
C LEU A 169 -13.61 21.53 -5.14
N ALA A 170 -12.33 21.75 -4.80
CA ALA A 170 -11.90 22.03 -3.42
C ALA A 170 -12.37 23.40 -2.86
N GLY A 171 -12.94 24.26 -3.72
CA GLY A 171 -13.42 25.59 -3.33
C GLY A 171 -12.28 26.60 -3.12
N TRP A 172 -12.63 27.88 -3.13
CA TRP A 172 -11.76 29.06 -3.22
C TRP A 172 -10.81 29.30 -2.01
N HIS A 173 -10.52 28.28 -1.21
CA HIS A 173 -9.71 28.34 0.01
C HIS A 173 -8.35 27.63 -0.09
N ALA A 174 -8.04 26.97 -1.22
CA ALA A 174 -6.70 26.45 -1.46
C ALA A 174 -5.78 27.58 -1.92
N ALA A 175 -4.94 28.10 -1.01
CA ALA A 175 -3.82 28.95 -1.41
C ALA A 175 -2.97 28.20 -2.45
N ALA A 176 -2.69 28.88 -3.57
CA ALA A 176 -1.89 28.32 -4.65
C ALA A 176 -0.54 27.78 -4.14
N PRO A 177 -0.03 26.66 -4.67
CA PRO A 177 1.34 26.28 -4.40
C PRO A 177 2.28 27.39 -4.91
N ALA A 178 3.25 27.78 -4.09
CA ALA A 178 4.32 28.66 -4.53
C ALA A 178 5.06 27.98 -5.69
N GLU A 179 5.17 28.71 -6.80
CA GLU A 179 5.88 28.28 -8.01
C GLU A 179 7.30 27.78 -7.67
N ALA A 180 7.72 26.71 -8.33
CA ALA A 180 9.10 26.22 -8.38
C ALA A 180 9.57 26.23 -9.83
#